data_AF-A0A1G1VQH5-F1
#
_entry.id   AF-A0A1G1VQH5-F1
#
_cell.length_a   1.000
_cell.length_b   1.000
_cell.length_c   1.000
_cell.angle_alpha   90.00
_cell.angle_beta   90.00
_cell.angle_gamma   90.00
#
_symmetry.space_group_name_H-M   'P 1'
#
loop_
_entity.id
_entity.type
_entity.pdbx_description
1 polymer ?
#
loop_
_entity_poly.entity_id
_entity_poly.type
_entity_poly.pdbx_seq_one_letter_code
_entity_poly.pdbx_strand_id
1 'polypeptide(L)'
;MFRPEDLLLVEGSPGERRDWLDEVLSGVDREYLRSLLAYEKALRRRNKILDLIREGEVGRTQLAFWDGLLVKHGTELTNKRRDLVEAVNQYWQKAGNNLSLEYDASGISEARLAQYKNEEVAAGYTLVGPHKDELIFKSSTSSTSSRSSTSNNLATYGSRGEQRMAVLWLKMAELQFVESRLGERPVLLLDDIFSELDEVHRRMVVGLTQKQQTIMTATEVVGKIGKMEVVRL
;
A
#
# COMPACT_ATOMS: atom_id res chain seq x y z
N MET A 1 2.85 -1.88 11.77
CA MET A 1 4.22 -2.08 12.30
C MET A 1 5.15 -1.12 11.58
N PHE A 2 6.18 -0.59 12.26
CA PHE A 2 7.22 0.24 11.66
C PHE A 2 8.54 -0.52 11.67
N ARG A 3 9.20 -0.64 10.51
CA ARG A 3 10.47 -1.35 10.34
C ARG A 3 11.40 -0.61 9.37
N PRO A 4 12.71 -0.88 9.38
CA PRO A 4 13.65 -0.28 8.43
C PRO A 4 13.31 -0.64 6.97
N GLU A 5 12.77 -1.83 6.72
CA GLU A 5 12.40 -2.28 5.37
C GLU A 5 11.22 -1.51 4.78
N ASP A 6 10.48 -0.73 5.58
CA ASP A 6 9.36 0.07 5.07
C ASP A 6 9.82 1.14 4.05
N LEU A 7 11.13 1.41 3.91
CA LEU A 7 11.67 2.21 2.81
C LEU A 7 11.37 1.61 1.43
N LEU A 8 11.21 0.28 1.35
CA LEU A 8 10.81 -0.43 0.13
C LEU A 8 9.41 -0.01 -0.36
N LEU A 9 8.58 0.59 0.50
CA LEU A 9 7.31 1.15 0.06
C LEU A 9 7.50 2.29 -0.94
N VAL A 10 8.59 3.05 -0.84
CA VAL A 10 8.90 4.15 -1.76
C VAL A 10 9.85 3.70 -2.87
N GLU A 11 10.95 3.01 -2.52
CA GLU A 11 12.01 2.64 -3.47
C GLU A 11 11.76 1.30 -4.18
N GLY A 12 10.95 0.43 -3.57
CA GLY A 12 10.78 -0.95 -3.97
C GLY A 12 9.80 -1.17 -5.12
N SER A 13 9.48 -2.45 -5.31
CA SER A 13 8.64 -2.87 -6.43
C SER A 13 7.17 -2.49 -6.22
N PRO A 14 6.36 -2.49 -7.30
CA PRO A 14 4.90 -2.36 -7.19
C PRO A 14 4.26 -3.41 -6.27
N GLY A 15 4.92 -4.57 -6.11
CA GLY A 15 4.47 -5.64 -5.20
C GLY A 15 4.42 -5.18 -3.75
N GLU A 16 5.50 -4.56 -3.26
CA GLU A 16 5.61 -4.07 -1.87
C GLU A 16 4.47 -3.13 -1.50
N ARG A 17 4.11 -2.24 -2.42
CA ARG A 17 3.03 -1.26 -2.23
C ARG A 17 1.64 -1.91 -2.26
N ARG A 18 1.43 -2.92 -3.10
CA ARG A 18 0.19 -3.70 -3.10
C ARG A 18 0.06 -4.57 -1.84
N ASP A 19 1.14 -5.18 -1.40
CA ASP A 19 1.19 -5.97 -0.18
C ASP A 19 0.86 -5.11 1.04
N TRP A 20 1.37 -3.87 1.09
CA TRP A 20 0.99 -2.90 2.12
C TRP A 20 -0.51 -2.57 2.10
N LEU A 21 -1.09 -2.28 0.92
CA LEU A 21 -2.53 -2.05 0.80
C LEU A 21 -3.32 -3.26 1.33
N ASP A 22 -2.89 -4.46 0.93
CA ASP A 22 -3.55 -5.71 1.27
C ASP A 22 -3.43 -6.05 2.76
N GLU A 23 -2.28 -5.80 3.37
CA GLU A 23 -2.04 -5.96 4.81
C GLU A 23 -2.95 -5.04 5.63
N VAL A 24 -2.96 -3.74 5.30
CA VAL A 24 -3.75 -2.74 6.04
C VAL A 24 -5.24 -3.03 5.92
N LEU A 25 -5.74 -3.25 4.70
CA LEU A 25 -7.17 -3.44 4.46
C LEU A 25 -7.66 -4.79 4.99
N SER A 26 -6.89 -5.87 4.86
CA SER A 26 -7.27 -7.17 5.41
C SER A 26 -7.31 -7.18 6.93
N GLY A 27 -6.50 -6.36 7.59
CA GLY A 27 -6.49 -6.21 9.05
C GLY A 27 -7.76 -5.55 9.60
N VAL A 28 -8.46 -4.74 8.81
CA VAL A 28 -9.61 -3.94 9.28
C VAL A 28 -10.93 -4.26 8.58
N ASP A 29 -10.90 -4.93 7.43
CA ASP A 29 -12.07 -5.23 6.62
C ASP A 29 -12.12 -6.72 6.23
N ARG A 30 -13.06 -7.45 6.84
CA ARG A 30 -13.26 -8.89 6.58
C ARG A 30 -13.79 -9.16 5.17
N GLU A 31 -14.56 -8.24 4.60
CA GLU A 31 -15.07 -8.37 3.24
C GLU A 31 -13.94 -8.18 2.23
N TYR A 32 -13.04 -7.21 2.49
CA TYR A 32 -11.82 -7.06 1.71
C TYR A 32 -10.99 -8.34 1.68
N LEU A 33 -10.69 -8.92 2.86
CA LEU A 33 -9.92 -10.16 2.95
C LEU A 33 -10.59 -11.31 2.17
N ARG A 34 -11.91 -11.45 2.27
CA ARG A 34 -12.66 -12.46 1.50
C ARG A 34 -12.54 -12.23 0.00
N SER A 35 -12.66 -10.99 -0.45
CA SER A 35 -12.51 -10.62 -1.86
C SER A 35 -11.09 -10.83 -2.36
N LEU A 36 -10.07 -10.52 -1.55
CA LEU A 36 -8.67 -10.75 -1.90
C LEU A 36 -8.39 -12.24 -2.13
N LEU A 37 -8.76 -13.09 -1.18
CA LEU A 37 -8.58 -14.55 -1.29
C LEU A 37 -9.36 -15.14 -2.48
N ALA A 38 -10.58 -14.67 -2.73
CA ALA A 38 -11.39 -15.10 -3.87
C ALA A 38 -10.77 -14.66 -5.20
N TYR A 39 -10.30 -13.41 -5.27
CA TYR A 39 -9.64 -12.84 -6.44
C TYR A 39 -8.35 -13.60 -6.77
N GLU A 40 -7.45 -13.81 -5.80
CA GLU A 40 -6.20 -14.55 -6.01
C GLU A 40 -6.44 -16.01 -6.46
N LYS A 41 -7.45 -16.66 -5.88
CA LYS A 41 -7.84 -18.00 -6.29
C LYS A 41 -8.34 -18.01 -7.73
N ALA A 42 -9.22 -17.08 -8.09
CA ALA A 42 -9.74 -16.94 -9.45
C ALA A 42 -8.62 -16.61 -10.45
N LEU A 43 -7.71 -15.71 -10.10
CA LEU A 43 -6.57 -15.29 -10.91
C LEU A 43 -5.65 -16.46 -11.21
N ARG A 44 -5.27 -17.24 -10.19
CA ARG A 44 -4.45 -18.45 -10.38
C ARG A 44 -5.11 -19.47 -11.28
N ARG A 45 -6.42 -19.69 -11.11
CA ARG A 45 -7.19 -20.64 -11.94
C ARG A 45 -7.30 -20.16 -13.37
N ARG A 46 -7.59 -18.88 -13.57
CA ARG A 46 -7.67 -18.25 -14.88
C ARG A 46 -6.33 -18.29 -15.62
N ASN A 47 -5.23 -17.94 -14.96
CA ASN A 47 -3.89 -17.99 -15.57
C ASN A 47 -3.53 -19.41 -16.01
N LYS A 48 -3.87 -20.43 -15.20
CA LYS A 48 -3.71 -21.82 -15.63
C LYS A 48 -4.54 -22.16 -16.88
N ILE A 49 -5.77 -21.67 -16.98
CA ILE A 49 -6.61 -21.89 -18.17
C ILE A 49 -6.04 -21.16 -19.39
N LEU A 50 -5.53 -19.92 -19.22
CA LEU A 50 -4.88 -19.18 -20.30
C LEU A 50 -3.69 -19.95 -20.87
N ASP A 51 -2.88 -20.56 -20.00
CA ASP A 51 -1.75 -21.41 -20.39
C ASP A 51 -2.21 -22.63 -21.21
N LEU A 52 -3.23 -23.35 -20.74
CA LEU A 52 -3.81 -24.49 -21.47
C LEU A 52 -4.45 -24.10 -22.81
N ILE A 53 -5.07 -22.91 -22.90
CA ILE A 53 -5.59 -22.38 -24.16
C ILE A 53 -4.45 -22.08 -25.13
N ARG A 54 -3.33 -21.55 -24.64
CA ARG A 54 -2.14 -21.28 -25.44
C ARG A 54 -1.54 -22.56 -26.03
N GLU A 55 -1.59 -23.65 -25.27
CA GLU A 55 -1.17 -24.99 -25.71
C GLU A 55 -2.19 -25.70 -26.61
N GLY A 56 -3.40 -25.13 -26.76
CA GLY A 56 -4.48 -25.69 -27.59
C GLY A 56 -5.26 -26.82 -26.93
N GLU A 57 -5.09 -27.05 -25.62
CA GLU A 57 -5.72 -28.16 -24.90
C GLU A 57 -7.19 -27.88 -24.54
N VAL A 58 -7.54 -26.62 -24.32
CA VAL A 58 -8.89 -26.21 -23.90
C VAL A 58 -9.40 -24.99 -24.68
N GLY A 59 -10.73 -24.88 -24.76
CA GLY A 59 -11.41 -23.73 -25.37
C GLY A 59 -11.58 -22.55 -24.41
N ARG A 60 -11.78 -21.35 -24.98
CA ARG A 60 -11.95 -20.09 -24.23
C ARG A 60 -13.22 -20.03 -23.35
N THR A 61 -14.19 -20.90 -23.58
CA THR A 61 -15.47 -20.93 -22.82
C THR A 61 -15.26 -21.16 -21.32
N GLN A 62 -14.15 -21.78 -20.93
CA GLN A 62 -13.82 -22.03 -19.52
C GLN A 62 -13.41 -20.75 -18.75
N LEU A 63 -13.10 -19.65 -19.44
CA LEU A 63 -12.69 -18.39 -18.80
C LEU A 63 -13.85 -17.63 -18.17
N ALA A 64 -15.06 -17.71 -18.76
CA ALA A 64 -16.19 -16.83 -18.43
C ALA A 64 -16.58 -16.82 -16.95
N PHE A 65 -16.58 -17.98 -16.30
CA PHE A 65 -16.86 -18.08 -14.85
C PHE A 65 -15.81 -17.33 -14.02
N TRP A 66 -14.53 -17.48 -14.36
CA TRP A 66 -13.43 -16.84 -13.65
C TRP A 66 -13.35 -15.34 -13.96
N ASP A 67 -13.66 -14.94 -15.18
CA ASP A 67 -13.76 -13.53 -15.58
C ASP A 67 -14.78 -12.81 -14.69
N GLY A 68 -15.97 -13.39 -14.49
CA GLY A 68 -16.99 -12.83 -13.60
C GLY A 68 -16.52 -12.70 -12.14
N LEU A 69 -15.79 -13.70 -11.62
CA LEU A 69 -15.22 -13.63 -10.27
C LEU A 69 -14.12 -12.55 -10.16
N LEU A 70 -13.25 -12.44 -11.17
CA LEU A 70 -12.20 -11.42 -11.19
C LEU A 70 -12.78 -10.01 -11.25
N VAL A 71 -13.81 -9.78 -12.08
CA VAL A 71 -14.48 -8.49 -12.15
C VAL A 71 -15.12 -8.16 -10.81
N LYS A 72 -15.95 -9.07 -10.28
CA LYS A 72 -16.65 -8.86 -9.01
C LYS A 72 -15.68 -8.51 -7.86
N HIS A 73 -14.72 -9.38 -7.60
CA HIS A 73 -13.83 -9.19 -6.46
C HIS A 73 -12.76 -8.13 -6.74
N GLY A 74 -12.32 -8.00 -7.99
CA GLY A 74 -11.34 -6.99 -8.36
C GLY A 74 -11.88 -5.57 -8.23
N THR A 75 -13.14 -5.33 -8.58
CA THR A 75 -13.80 -4.03 -8.35
C THR A 75 -13.87 -3.69 -6.86
N GLU A 76 -14.20 -4.66 -6.00
CA GLU A 76 -14.22 -4.45 -4.55
C GLU A 76 -12.85 -4.05 -4.01
N LEU A 77 -11.78 -4.76 -4.42
CA LEU A 77 -10.41 -4.43 -4.03
C LEU A 77 -10.03 -3.02 -4.48
N THR A 78 -10.29 -2.66 -5.74
CA THR A 78 -9.97 -1.32 -6.27
C THR A 78 -10.67 -0.21 -5.51
N ASN A 79 -11.94 -0.39 -5.14
CA ASN A 79 -12.70 0.62 -4.40
C ASN A 79 -12.11 0.83 -3.01
N LYS A 80 -11.87 -0.25 -2.26
CA LYS A 80 -11.33 -0.17 -0.89
C LYS A 80 -9.90 0.37 -0.86
N ARG A 81 -9.08 0.02 -1.86
CA ARG A 81 -7.73 0.59 -2.04
C ARG A 81 -7.79 2.08 -2.30
N ARG A 82 -8.72 2.55 -3.14
CA ARG A 82 -8.94 3.98 -3.38
C ARG A 82 -9.34 4.71 -2.10
N ASP A 83 -10.27 4.15 -1.32
CA ASP A 83 -10.70 4.73 -0.04
C ASP A 83 -9.54 4.91 0.94
N LEU A 84 -8.65 3.91 1.04
CA LEU A 84 -7.44 4.00 1.86
C LEU A 84 -6.50 5.10 1.37
N VAL A 85 -6.21 5.14 0.07
CA VAL A 85 -5.34 6.17 -0.52
C VAL A 85 -5.90 7.57 -0.34
N GLU A 86 -7.22 7.74 -0.47
CA GLU A 86 -7.90 9.01 -0.18
C GLU A 86 -7.77 9.39 1.30
N ALA A 87 -7.97 8.45 2.23
CA ALA A 87 -7.78 8.70 3.66
C ALA A 87 -6.34 9.11 3.99
N VAL A 88 -5.34 8.47 3.36
CA VAL A 88 -3.93 8.85 3.49
C VAL A 88 -3.70 10.28 3.02
N ASN A 89 -4.16 10.61 1.81
CA ASN A 89 -4.03 11.96 1.26
C ASN A 89 -4.71 13.02 2.14
N GLN A 90 -5.89 12.72 2.69
CA GLN A 90 -6.58 13.63 3.61
C GLN A 90 -5.79 13.86 4.90
N TYR A 91 -5.17 12.81 5.45
CA TYR A 91 -4.33 12.94 6.64
C TYR A 91 -3.10 13.82 6.34
N TRP A 92 -2.45 13.57 5.22
CA TRP A 92 -1.28 14.31 4.75
C TRP A 92 -1.57 15.80 4.53
N GLN A 93 -2.68 16.12 3.89
CA GLN A 93 -3.15 17.50 3.72
C GLN A 93 -3.43 18.19 5.06
N LYS A 94 -4.09 17.52 6.01
CA LYS A 94 -4.35 18.07 7.36
C LYS A 94 -3.07 18.32 8.14
N ALA A 95 -2.04 17.51 7.91
CA ALA A 95 -0.72 17.69 8.51
C ALA A 95 0.08 18.83 7.85
N GLY A 96 -0.41 19.43 6.76
CA GLY A 96 0.27 20.49 6.03
C GLY A 96 1.52 20.02 5.29
N ASN A 97 1.61 18.73 4.97
CA ASN A 97 2.71 18.21 4.19
C ASN A 97 2.49 18.45 2.69
N ASN A 98 3.57 18.32 1.91
CA ASN A 98 3.58 18.49 0.47
C ASN A 98 3.54 17.14 -0.29
N LEU A 99 3.10 16.08 0.39
CA LEU A 99 3.08 14.73 -0.15
C LEU A 99 1.68 14.42 -0.70
N SER A 100 1.65 13.58 -1.73
CA SER A 100 0.42 12.96 -2.22
C SER A 100 0.72 11.56 -2.71
N LEU A 101 -0.27 10.69 -2.60
CA LEU A 101 -0.24 9.32 -3.07
C LEU A 101 -1.24 9.19 -4.21
N GLU A 102 -0.75 8.83 -5.39
CA GLU A 102 -1.60 8.53 -6.54
C GLU A 102 -1.81 7.02 -6.64
N TYR A 103 -3.05 6.61 -6.86
CA TYR A 103 -3.41 5.22 -7.11
C TYR A 103 -3.74 5.03 -8.59
N ASP A 104 -2.83 4.39 -9.31
CA ASP A 104 -2.99 4.06 -10.72
C ASP A 104 -3.57 2.64 -10.84
N ALA A 105 -4.89 2.59 -11.04
CA ALA A 105 -5.61 1.34 -11.14
C ALA A 105 -5.53 0.77 -12.57
N SER A 106 -5.15 -0.50 -12.70
CA SER A 106 -5.09 -1.21 -13.99
C SER A 106 -6.48 -1.35 -14.66
N GLY A 107 -7.54 -1.17 -13.88
CA GLY A 107 -8.93 -1.29 -14.29
C GLY A 107 -9.34 -2.75 -14.53
N ILE A 108 -10.50 -3.14 -14.04
CA ILE A 108 -11.04 -4.49 -14.24
C ILE A 108 -12.52 -4.39 -14.61
N SER A 109 -12.87 -4.96 -15.76
CA SER A 109 -14.24 -5.08 -16.26
C SER A 109 -14.29 -6.15 -17.33
N GLU A 110 -15.50 -6.65 -17.64
CA GLU A 110 -15.68 -7.62 -18.72
C GLU A 110 -15.19 -7.06 -20.06
N ALA A 111 -15.46 -5.78 -20.33
CA ALA A 111 -14.99 -5.10 -21.53
C ALA A 111 -13.46 -5.01 -21.59
N ARG A 112 -12.80 -4.73 -20.46
CA ARG A 112 -11.34 -4.67 -20.36
C ARG A 112 -10.71 -6.05 -20.58
N LEU A 113 -11.27 -7.11 -19.98
CA LEU A 113 -10.80 -8.48 -20.20
C LEU A 113 -11.00 -8.91 -21.67
N ALA A 114 -12.14 -8.56 -22.26
CA ALA A 114 -12.42 -8.85 -23.66
C ALA A 114 -11.47 -8.12 -24.63
N GLN A 115 -11.04 -6.91 -24.28
CA GLN A 115 -10.07 -6.12 -25.05
C GLN A 115 -8.72 -6.82 -25.16
N TYR A 116 -8.23 -7.43 -24.07
CA TYR A 116 -6.92 -8.09 -24.00
C TYR A 116 -6.99 -9.61 -24.20
N LYS A 117 -8.13 -10.15 -24.67
CA LYS A 117 -8.38 -11.60 -24.71
C LYS A 117 -7.36 -12.41 -25.52
N ASN A 118 -6.71 -11.80 -26.52
CA ASN A 118 -5.74 -12.48 -27.36
C ASN A 118 -4.34 -12.37 -26.77
N GLU A 119 -4.01 -11.19 -26.25
CA GLU A 119 -2.77 -10.84 -25.60
C GLU A 119 -2.57 -11.66 -24.32
N GLU A 120 -3.61 -11.85 -23.52
CA GLU A 120 -3.56 -12.66 -22.31
C GLU A 120 -3.36 -14.16 -22.60
N VAL A 121 -3.94 -14.67 -23.69
CA VAL A 121 -3.70 -16.04 -24.15
C VAL A 121 -2.26 -16.19 -24.63
N ALA A 122 -1.75 -15.25 -25.44
CA ALA A 122 -0.35 -15.29 -25.88
C ALA A 122 0.62 -15.22 -24.70
N ALA A 123 0.35 -14.34 -23.73
CA ALA A 123 1.13 -14.16 -22.51
C ALA A 123 1.06 -15.39 -21.58
N GLY A 124 -0.08 -16.10 -21.56
CA GLY A 124 -0.35 -17.20 -20.62
C GLY A 124 -0.73 -16.70 -19.21
N TYR A 125 -1.03 -15.42 -19.05
CA TYR A 125 -1.44 -14.82 -17.77
C TYR A 125 -2.30 -13.58 -17.97
N THR A 126 -3.05 -13.21 -16.94
CA THR A 126 -3.93 -12.05 -16.91
C THR A 126 -3.11 -10.76 -16.89
N LEU A 127 -3.47 -9.80 -17.75
CA LEU A 127 -2.76 -8.54 -17.96
C LEU A 127 -3.45 -7.34 -17.29
N VAL A 128 -4.69 -7.49 -16.86
CA VAL A 128 -5.50 -6.38 -16.31
C VAL A 128 -6.11 -6.70 -14.95
N GLY A 129 -6.24 -5.67 -14.11
CA GLY A 129 -6.92 -5.73 -12.81
C GLY A 129 -5.99 -5.58 -11.61
N PRO A 130 -6.51 -5.68 -10.38
CA PRO A 130 -5.86 -5.13 -9.18
C PRO A 130 -4.45 -5.64 -8.86
N HIS A 131 -4.13 -6.86 -9.28
CA HIS A 131 -2.77 -7.42 -9.17
C HIS A 131 -1.70 -6.68 -9.99
N LYS A 132 -2.11 -5.75 -10.86
CA LYS A 132 -1.25 -4.89 -11.69
C LYS A 132 -1.36 -3.40 -11.31
N ASP A 133 -2.12 -3.07 -10.27
CA ASP A 133 -2.23 -1.68 -9.81
C ASP A 133 -0.90 -1.15 -9.29
N GLU A 134 -0.78 0.17 -9.28
CA GLU A 134 0.39 0.90 -8.80
C GLU A 134 0.01 2.02 -7.82
N LEU A 135 0.90 2.27 -6.87
CA LEU A 135 0.88 3.41 -5.96
C LEU A 135 2.10 4.29 -6.22
N ILE A 136 1.88 5.57 -6.51
CA ILE A 136 2.94 6.51 -6.87
C ILE A 136 3.04 7.59 -5.80
N PHE A 137 4.17 7.61 -5.11
CA PHE A 137 4.49 8.68 -4.16
C PHE A 137 4.90 9.93 -4.90
N LYS A 138 4.21 11.03 -4.62
CA LYS A 138 4.43 12.34 -5.21
C LYS A 138 4.77 13.36 -4.14
N SER A 139 5.73 14.22 -4.42
CA SER A 139 6.03 15.40 -3.62
C SER A 139 5.92 16.65 -4.48
N SER A 140 5.23 17.67 -3.97
CA SER A 140 5.22 18.98 -4.61
C SER A 140 6.35 19.83 -4.04
N THR A 141 7.26 20.28 -4.90
CA THR A 141 8.25 21.30 -4.51
C THR A 141 7.85 22.65 -5.09
N SER A 142 7.66 23.63 -4.22
CA SER A 142 7.51 25.03 -4.64
C SER A 142 8.88 25.52 -5.07
N SER A 143 9.15 25.51 -6.38
CA SER A 143 10.34 26.15 -6.92
C SER A 143 10.14 27.67 -6.82
N THR A 144 10.92 28.36 -5.98
CA THR A 144 10.87 29.82 -5.77
C THR A 144 10.99 30.65 -7.07
N SER A 145 11.41 30.03 -8.17
CA SER A 145 11.66 30.63 -9.48
C SER A 145 10.60 30.32 -10.56
N SER A 146 9.54 29.56 -10.29
CA SER A 146 8.49 29.28 -11.29
C SER A 146 7.11 29.11 -10.65
N ARG A 147 6.11 29.80 -11.19
CA ARG A 147 4.69 29.74 -10.81
C ARG A 147 4.00 28.41 -11.16
N SER A 148 4.78 27.34 -11.31
CA SER A 148 4.35 25.98 -11.64
C SER A 148 4.79 25.06 -10.50
N SER A 149 3.83 24.56 -9.73
CA SER A 149 4.07 23.46 -8.78
C SER A 149 4.25 22.17 -9.58
N THR A 150 5.49 21.70 -9.73
CA THR A 150 5.76 20.40 -10.34
C THR A 150 5.66 19.33 -9.27
N SER A 151 4.77 18.35 -9.49
CA SER A 151 4.66 17.15 -8.66
C SER A 151 5.62 16.08 -9.20
N ASN A 152 6.65 15.74 -8.44
CA ASN A 152 7.66 14.77 -8.85
C ASN A 152 7.46 13.42 -8.18
N ASN A 153 7.79 12.33 -8.89
CA ASN A 153 7.82 10.99 -8.31
C ASN A 153 8.95 10.89 -7.27
N LEU A 154 8.58 10.60 -6.03
CA LEU A 154 9.49 10.59 -4.89
C LEU A 154 10.50 9.43 -4.96
N ALA A 155 10.11 8.30 -5.57
CA ALA A 155 11.02 7.17 -5.77
C ALA A 155 12.21 7.53 -6.67
N THR A 156 11.96 8.34 -7.69
CA THR A 156 12.96 8.70 -8.71
C THR A 156 13.74 9.98 -8.38
N TYR A 157 13.07 10.97 -7.78
CA TYR A 157 13.62 12.32 -7.62
C TYR A 157 13.72 12.77 -6.16
N GLY A 158 13.17 12.00 -5.22
CA GLY A 158 13.22 12.32 -3.79
C GLY A 158 14.61 12.09 -3.21
N SER A 159 15.03 12.98 -2.31
CA SER A 159 16.17 12.70 -1.45
C SER A 159 15.84 11.57 -0.46
N ARG A 160 16.87 10.89 0.06
CA ARG A 160 16.69 9.83 1.07
C ARG A 160 15.92 10.30 2.30
N GLY A 161 16.15 11.55 2.72
CA GLY A 161 15.40 12.15 3.83
C GLY A 161 13.91 12.30 3.52
N GLU A 162 13.56 12.77 2.32
CA GLU A 162 12.17 12.90 1.88
C GLU A 162 11.48 11.54 1.70
N GLN A 163 12.20 10.52 1.23
CA GLN A 163 11.67 9.16 1.10
C GLN A 163 11.34 8.56 2.47
N ARG A 164 12.26 8.65 3.44
CA ARG A 164 12.02 8.21 4.83
C ARG A 164 10.86 8.97 5.46
N MET A 165 10.78 10.27 5.21
CA MET A 165 9.69 11.12 5.65
C MET A 165 8.33 10.63 5.10
N ALA A 166 8.26 10.31 3.81
CA ALA A 166 7.03 9.83 3.21
C ALA A 166 6.58 8.50 3.80
N VAL A 167 7.51 7.59 4.08
CA VAL A 167 7.21 6.32 4.78
C VAL A 167 6.66 6.61 6.18
N LEU A 168 7.30 7.49 6.94
CA LEU A 168 6.84 7.86 8.28
C LEU A 168 5.40 8.39 8.24
N TRP A 169 5.13 9.35 7.34
CA TRP A 169 3.79 9.92 7.17
C TRP A 169 2.78 8.90 6.67
N LEU A 170 3.18 7.95 5.82
CA LEU A 170 2.31 6.88 5.37
C LEU A 170 1.88 6.01 6.55
N LYS A 171 2.82 5.62 7.41
CA LYS A 171 2.53 4.78 8.57
C LYS A 171 1.73 5.53 9.64
N MET A 172 1.92 6.84 9.78
CA MET A 172 1.04 7.66 10.63
C MET A 172 -0.39 7.69 10.10
N ALA A 173 -0.55 7.79 8.78
CA ALA A 173 -1.85 7.76 8.13
C ALA A 173 -2.51 6.38 8.26
N GLU A 174 -1.74 5.31 8.06
CA GLU A 174 -2.15 3.91 8.29
C GLU A 174 -2.70 3.74 9.71
N LEU A 175 -1.94 4.19 10.71
CA LEU A 175 -2.34 4.11 12.11
C LEU A 175 -3.69 4.80 12.36
N GLN A 176 -3.87 6.01 11.83
CA GLN A 176 -5.12 6.74 11.96
C GLN A 176 -6.27 6.04 11.23
N PHE A 177 -6.02 5.52 10.03
CA PHE A 177 -7.01 4.79 9.25
C PHE A 177 -7.48 3.56 10.03
N VAL A 178 -6.54 2.77 10.57
CA VAL A 178 -6.87 1.58 11.38
C VAL A 178 -7.67 1.97 12.62
N GLU A 179 -7.26 2.99 13.37
CA GLU A 179 -8.01 3.50 14.53
C GLU A 179 -9.44 3.90 14.13
N SER A 180 -9.63 4.57 12.99
CA SER A 180 -10.95 5.00 12.51
C SER A 180 -11.87 3.85 12.09
N ARG A 181 -11.30 2.72 11.65
CA ARG A 181 -12.06 1.54 11.19
C ARG A 181 -12.40 0.60 12.33
N LEU A 182 -11.48 0.41 13.27
CA LEU A 182 -11.66 -0.49 14.41
C LEU A 182 -12.38 0.18 15.59
N GLY A 183 -12.34 1.51 15.68
CA GLY A 183 -12.89 2.26 16.82
C GLY A 183 -12.03 2.18 18.09
N GLU A 184 -10.88 1.53 17.99
CA GLU A 184 -9.89 1.37 19.06
C GLU A 184 -8.48 1.56 18.53
N ARG A 185 -7.54 1.86 19.43
CA ARG A 185 -6.13 2.07 19.06
C ARG A 185 -5.42 0.73 18.99
N PRO A 186 -4.75 0.41 17.87
CA PRO A 186 -3.98 -0.84 17.78
C PRO A 186 -2.76 -0.80 18.73
N VAL A 187 -2.02 -1.90 18.85
CA VAL A 187 -0.69 -1.87 19.49
C VAL A 187 0.33 -1.38 18.48
N LEU A 188 1.18 -0.43 18.87
CA LEU A 188 2.25 0.10 18.02
C LEU A 188 3.52 -0.74 18.20
N LEU A 189 4.05 -1.25 17.10
CA LEU A 189 5.31 -1.99 17.05
C LEU A 189 6.34 -1.17 16.27
N LEU A 190 7.45 -0.83 16.92
CA LEU A 190 8.56 -0.06 16.35
C LEU A 190 9.84 -0.91 16.34
N ASP A 191 10.37 -1.25 15.17
CA ASP A 191 11.54 -2.11 15.06
C ASP A 191 12.77 -1.32 14.62
N ASP A 192 13.68 -1.04 15.55
CA ASP A 192 14.95 -0.29 15.38
C ASP A 192 14.87 1.02 14.55
N ILE A 193 13.69 1.64 14.46
CA ILE A 193 13.48 2.77 13.55
C ILE A 193 14.18 4.06 13.98
N PHE A 194 14.59 4.16 15.25
CA PHE A 194 15.13 5.41 15.77
C PHE A 194 16.49 5.76 15.18
N SER A 195 17.30 4.77 14.79
CA SER A 195 18.60 4.97 14.15
C SER A 195 18.48 5.64 12.77
N GLU A 196 17.33 5.51 12.12
CA GLU A 196 17.07 6.00 10.76
C GLU A 196 16.39 7.39 10.69
N LEU A 197 15.95 7.91 11.84
CA LEU A 197 15.17 9.15 11.95
C LEU A 197 15.99 10.32 12.51
N ASP A 198 15.83 11.49 11.91
CA ASP A 198 16.34 12.74 12.48
C ASP A 198 15.54 13.18 13.73
N GLU A 199 16.03 14.22 14.42
CA GLU A 199 15.42 14.69 15.67
C GLU A 199 13.96 15.13 15.56
N VAL A 200 13.54 15.68 14.42
CA VAL A 200 12.17 16.16 14.24
C VAL A 200 11.24 14.96 14.15
N HIS A 201 11.61 13.94 13.39
CA HIS A 201 10.84 12.71 13.23
C HIS A 201 10.85 11.84 14.48
N ARG A 202 11.98 11.75 15.17
CA ARG A 202 12.06 11.08 16.48
C ARG A 202 11.04 11.67 17.46
N ARG A 203 10.95 13.01 17.53
CA ARG A 203 9.94 13.69 18.36
C ARG A 203 8.51 13.36 17.95
N MET A 204 8.24 13.27 16.66
CA MET A 204 6.92 12.90 16.15
C MET A 204 6.52 11.49 16.56
N VAL A 205 7.41 10.50 16.39
CA VAL A 205 7.20 9.11 16.81
C VAL A 205 7.00 9.02 18.32
N VAL A 206 7.84 9.68 19.12
CA VAL A 206 7.70 9.73 20.59
C VAL A 206 6.36 10.34 21.02
N GLY A 207 5.86 11.35 20.31
CA GLY A 207 4.55 11.93 20.58
C GLY A 207 3.38 10.94 20.40
N LEU A 208 3.54 9.93 19.54
CA LEU A 208 2.54 8.88 19.33
C LEU A 208 2.60 7.81 20.42
N THR A 209 3.79 7.42 20.84
CA THR A 209 3.96 6.40 21.88
C THR A 209 3.34 6.80 23.22
N GLN A 210 3.20 8.12 23.47
CA GLN A 210 2.51 8.63 24.65
C GLN A 210 1.00 8.40 24.63
N LYS A 211 0.40 8.17 23.47
CA LYS A 211 -1.05 8.03 23.32
C LYS A 211 -1.48 6.60 22.98
N GLN A 212 -0.55 5.65 22.94
CA GLN A 212 -0.78 4.30 22.45
C GLN A 212 0.14 3.30 23.15
N GLN A 213 -0.35 2.08 23.40
CA GLN A 213 0.50 0.99 23.85
C GLN A 213 1.55 0.68 22.79
N THR A 214 2.82 0.80 23.14
CA THR A 214 3.95 0.69 22.21
C THR A 214 4.95 -0.36 22.67
N ILE A 215 5.38 -1.23 21.76
CA ILE A 215 6.53 -2.11 21.92
C ILE A 215 7.60 -1.63 20.95
N MET A 216 8.84 -1.45 21.43
CA MET A 216 9.95 -1.04 20.58
C MET A 216 11.20 -1.89 20.80
N THR A 217 11.94 -2.12 19.72
CA THR A 217 13.33 -2.56 19.76
C THR A 217 14.22 -1.36 19.42
N ALA A 218 15.36 -1.23 20.09
CA ALA A 218 16.33 -0.19 19.82
C ALA A 218 17.70 -0.61 20.35
N THR A 219 18.74 -0.16 19.67
CA THR A 219 20.14 -0.31 20.11
C THR A 219 20.51 0.65 21.25
N GLU A 220 19.76 1.74 21.41
CA GLU A 220 19.97 2.76 22.44
C GLU A 220 18.67 3.07 23.19
N VAL A 221 18.79 3.53 24.45
CA VAL A 221 17.63 3.97 25.22
C VAL A 221 17.07 5.25 24.61
N VAL A 222 15.87 5.15 24.05
CA VAL A 222 15.16 6.27 23.43
C VAL A 222 14.58 7.20 24.49
N GLY A 223 15.43 7.98 25.16
CA GLY A 223 15.03 9.03 26.11
C GLY A 223 14.04 8.58 27.21
N LYS A 224 13.40 9.55 27.89
CA LYS A 224 12.31 9.29 28.85
C LYS A 224 10.97 9.32 28.12
N ILE A 225 10.45 8.15 27.75
CA ILE A 225 9.11 8.01 27.16
C ILE A 225 8.13 7.54 28.24
N GLY A 226 7.40 8.46 28.86
CA GLY A 226 6.29 8.13 29.76
C GLY A 226 6.59 7.06 30.82
N LYS A 227 5.64 6.13 31.03
CA LYS A 227 5.84 4.90 31.81
C LYS A 227 6.40 3.82 30.89
N MET A 228 7.73 3.74 30.78
CA MET A 228 8.42 2.73 29.99
C MET A 228 9.01 1.65 30.90
N GLU A 229 8.77 0.38 30.54
CA GLU A 229 9.47 -0.76 31.13
C GLU A 229 10.54 -1.22 30.14
N VAL A 230 11.79 -1.28 30.59
CA VAL A 230 12.93 -1.68 29.75
C VAL A 230 13.28 -3.12 30.05
N VAL A 231 13.01 -4.00 29.09
CA VAL A 231 13.42 -5.40 29.14
C VAL A 231 14.76 -5.54 28.41
N ARG A 232 15.81 -5.94 29.12
CA ARG A 232 17.12 -6.26 28.51
C ARG A 232 17.17 -7.76 28.28
N LEU A 233 17.30 -8.16 27.01
CA LEU A 233 17.53 -9.54 26.60
C LEU A 233 19.02 -9.90 26.72
#